data_AF-A0A643FE36-F1
#
_entry.id   AF-A0A643FE36-F1
#
_cell.length_a   1.000
_cell.length_b   1.000
_cell.length_c   1.000
_cell.angle_alpha   90.00
_cell.angle_beta   90.00
_cell.angle_gamma   90.00
#
_symmetry.space_group_name_H-M   'P 1'
#
loop_
_entity.id
_entity.type
_entity.pdbx_description
1 polymer ?
#
loop_
_entity_poly.entity_id
_entity_poly.type
_entity_poly.pdbx_seq_one_letter_code
_entity_poly.pdbx_strand_id
1 'polypeptide(L)'
;MGTVSEGLKTMAGATFSDPKQKGIYDAEGNACLTIDELEQWLVLFFSRYHRDIHTGIGTTPLAKWREGILGTKAQPGRGLPARRSDTEKLRIDFMPFEERTVQDYGVVLDGLHYFHDVLRPWMNTQDPEEPKLKRKFRFRYDPRDISVLYFFDPNAGRYFAIPYRDTSLPPVSMWEFRAARKQAADLGMTHYDERALFELINRQRAIEEDSAVKTKAARTARQKRVQHAKARKATKTDLPTVSGVVPTQAPPVLNGYDPAKIRPLDDDE
;
A
#
# COMPACT_ATOMS: atom_id res chain seq x y z
N MET A 1 20.20 8.17 8.28
CA MET A 1 20.57 6.77 7.95
C MET A 1 22.04 6.70 7.54
N GLY A 2 22.98 6.92 8.46
CA GLY A 2 24.42 6.91 8.15
C GLY A 2 25.03 5.50 8.23
N THR A 3 24.85 4.83 9.37
CA THR A 3 25.54 3.57 9.72
C THR A 3 25.19 2.39 8.81
N VAL A 4 23.92 2.26 8.39
CA VAL A 4 23.50 1.22 7.44
C VAL A 4 24.13 1.47 6.07
N SER A 5 24.08 2.72 5.60
CA SER A 5 24.66 3.12 4.31
C SER A 5 26.17 2.86 4.28
N GLU A 6 26.86 3.06 5.41
CA GLU A 6 28.27 2.77 5.56
C GLU A 6 28.56 1.26 5.54
N GLY A 7 27.72 0.45 6.22
CA GLY A 7 27.78 -1.01 6.12
C GLY A 7 27.50 -1.53 4.71
N LEU A 8 26.58 -0.92 3.96
CA LEU A 8 26.28 -1.30 2.58
C LEU A 8 27.46 -1.01 1.63
N LYS A 9 28.26 0.03 1.90
CA LYS A 9 29.44 0.39 1.08
C LYS A 9 30.57 -0.62 1.17
N THR A 10 30.62 -1.44 2.21
CA THR A 10 31.69 -2.44 2.38
C THR A 10 31.43 -3.72 1.59
N MET A 11 30.23 -3.87 1.01
CA MET A 11 29.85 -5.04 0.22
C MET A 11 30.27 -4.90 -1.25
N ALA A 12 30.57 -6.04 -1.87
CA ALA A 12 30.84 -6.10 -3.30
C ALA A 12 29.58 -5.72 -4.11
N GLY A 13 29.76 -4.90 -5.14
CA GLY A 13 28.67 -4.34 -5.95
C GLY A 13 28.04 -3.06 -5.40
N ALA A 14 28.61 -2.46 -4.35
CA ALA A 14 28.16 -1.17 -3.85
C ALA A 14 28.41 -0.03 -4.87
N THR A 15 27.43 0.87 -5.04
CA THR A 15 27.54 2.00 -5.96
C THR A 15 28.22 3.24 -5.35
N PHE A 16 28.62 3.16 -4.07
CA PHE A 16 29.13 4.27 -3.25
C PHE A 16 28.18 5.48 -3.20
N SER A 17 28.55 6.56 -2.49
CA SER A 17 27.71 7.75 -2.34
C SER A 17 28.07 8.90 -3.29
N ASP A 18 29.18 8.80 -4.01
CA ASP A 18 29.73 9.85 -4.87
C ASP A 18 30.26 9.22 -6.16
N PRO A 19 29.93 9.75 -7.35
CA PRO A 19 30.54 9.36 -8.62
C PRO A 19 32.07 9.32 -8.59
N LYS A 20 32.73 10.23 -7.85
CA LYS A 20 34.20 10.24 -7.69
C LYS A 20 34.71 9.05 -6.88
N GLN A 21 33.97 8.63 -5.85
CA GLN A 21 34.29 7.44 -5.05
C GLN A 21 34.10 6.14 -5.84
N LYS A 22 33.10 6.12 -6.74
CA LYS A 22 32.88 4.99 -7.64
C LYS A 22 34.00 4.86 -8.68
N GLY A 23 34.46 5.97 -9.27
CA GLY A 23 35.57 5.95 -10.23
C GLY A 23 35.35 4.94 -11.36
N ILE A 24 36.32 4.05 -11.57
CA ILE A 24 36.27 2.96 -12.57
C ILE A 24 35.67 1.65 -12.03
N TYR A 25 35.15 1.63 -10.79
CA TYR A 25 34.61 0.42 -10.18
C TYR A 25 33.32 -0.02 -10.86
N ASP A 26 33.35 -1.23 -11.43
CA ASP A 26 32.17 -1.87 -11.99
C ASP A 26 31.31 -2.48 -10.86
N ALA A 27 30.44 -1.65 -10.29
CA ALA A 27 29.48 -2.10 -9.28
C ALA A 27 28.50 -3.15 -9.83
N GLU A 28 28.18 -3.10 -11.12
CA GLU A 28 27.18 -3.97 -11.71
C GLU A 28 27.74 -5.38 -11.94
N GLY A 29 28.98 -5.51 -12.40
CA GLY A 29 29.69 -6.78 -12.54
C GLY A 29 30.07 -7.41 -11.20
N ASN A 30 30.30 -6.59 -10.16
CA ASN A 30 30.67 -7.07 -8.81
C ASN A 30 29.46 -7.34 -7.89
N ALA A 31 28.22 -7.14 -8.37
CA ALA A 31 27.03 -7.41 -7.59
C ALA A 31 26.88 -8.93 -7.33
N CYS A 32 27.08 -9.33 -6.06
CA CYS A 32 27.10 -10.74 -5.66
C CYS A 32 25.88 -11.20 -4.86
N LEU A 33 25.04 -10.26 -4.41
CA LEU A 33 23.86 -10.56 -3.58
C LEU A 33 22.57 -10.40 -4.37
N THR A 34 21.67 -11.36 -4.20
CA THR A 34 20.25 -11.23 -4.53
C THR A 34 19.53 -10.33 -3.51
N ILE A 35 18.31 -9.92 -3.83
CA ILE A 35 17.49 -9.12 -2.90
C ILE A 35 17.20 -9.88 -1.59
N ASP A 36 16.92 -11.18 -1.68
CA ASP A 36 16.59 -12.02 -0.53
C ASP A 36 17.83 -12.18 0.39
N GLU A 37 19.03 -12.31 -0.18
CA GLU A 37 20.28 -12.36 0.59
C GLU A 37 20.63 -11.01 1.23
N LEU A 38 20.38 -9.91 0.52
CA LEU A 38 20.54 -8.57 1.06
C LEU A 38 19.60 -8.32 2.26
N GLU A 39 18.35 -8.79 2.17
CA GLU A 39 17.40 -8.72 3.30
C GLU A 39 17.91 -9.49 4.52
N GLN A 40 18.42 -10.71 4.33
CA GLN A 40 19.02 -11.50 5.42
C GLN A 40 20.22 -10.79 6.03
N TRP A 41 21.11 -10.24 5.20
CA TRP A 41 22.26 -9.47 5.67
C TRP A 41 21.81 -8.26 6.50
N LEU A 42 20.79 -7.52 6.06
CA LEU A 42 20.24 -6.38 6.78
C LEU A 42 19.65 -6.78 8.14
N VAL A 43 18.95 -7.92 8.22
CA VAL A 43 18.41 -8.44 9.48
C VAL A 43 19.53 -8.71 10.49
N LEU A 44 20.62 -9.35 10.04
CA LEU A 44 21.80 -9.60 10.88
C LEU A 44 22.48 -8.30 11.30
N PHE A 45 22.63 -7.36 10.37
CA PHE A 45 23.20 -6.04 10.63
C PHE A 45 22.42 -5.29 11.71
N PHE A 46 21.08 -5.20 11.58
CA PHE A 46 20.24 -4.54 12.57
C PHE A 46 20.26 -5.24 13.92
N SER A 47 20.27 -6.57 13.92
CA SER A 47 20.33 -7.37 15.15
C SER A 47 21.60 -7.09 15.95
N ARG A 48 22.75 -6.93 15.27
CA ARG A 48 24.01 -6.53 15.88
C ARG A 48 23.98 -5.07 16.33
N TYR A 49 23.58 -4.16 15.45
CA TYR A 49 23.58 -2.71 15.71
C TYR A 49 22.84 -2.33 17.00
N HIS A 50 21.70 -2.97 17.29
CA HIS A 50 20.93 -2.67 18.49
C HIS A 50 21.56 -3.20 19.79
N ARG A 51 22.55 -4.09 19.70
CA ARG A 51 23.21 -4.76 20.84
C ARG A 51 24.63 -4.27 21.08
N ASP A 52 25.27 -3.65 20.07
CA ASP A 52 26.58 -3.03 20.23
C ASP A 52 26.45 -1.66 20.93
N ILE A 53 27.50 -1.27 21.66
CA ILE A 53 27.53 0.04 22.34
C ILE A 53 27.61 1.13 21.27
N HIS A 54 26.64 2.04 21.29
CA HIS A 54 26.59 3.16 20.37
C HIS A 54 27.23 4.39 21.01
N THR A 55 28.35 4.84 20.45
CA THR A 55 29.21 5.90 21.00
C THR A 55 28.45 7.19 21.31
N GLY A 56 27.50 7.59 20.44
CA GLY A 56 26.71 8.81 20.64
C GLY A 56 25.69 8.76 21.79
N ILE A 57 25.32 7.57 22.29
CA ILE A 57 24.35 7.41 23.40
C ILE A 57 24.97 6.75 24.64
N GLY A 58 26.25 6.36 24.57
CA GLY A 58 27.00 5.75 25.68
C GLY A 58 26.50 4.39 26.15
N THR A 59 25.55 3.77 25.43
CA THR A 59 24.95 2.46 25.75
C THR A 59 24.44 1.80 24.47
N THR A 60 23.82 0.63 24.59
CA THR A 60 23.21 -0.06 23.44
C THR A 60 21.85 0.57 23.10
N PRO A 61 21.48 0.70 21.82
CA PRO A 61 20.15 1.18 21.43
C PRO A 61 19.02 0.38 22.07
N LEU A 62 19.18 -0.94 22.23
CA LEU A 62 18.21 -1.80 22.91
C LEU A 62 18.03 -1.44 24.39
N ALA A 63 19.11 -1.19 25.13
CA ALA A 63 19.02 -0.77 26.52
C ALA A 63 18.30 0.58 26.64
N LYS A 64 18.66 1.55 25.80
CA LYS A 64 18.03 2.87 25.79
C LYS A 64 16.54 2.81 25.44
N TRP A 65 16.16 1.96 24.49
CA TRP A 65 14.76 1.72 24.15
C TRP A 65 13.99 1.12 25.33
N ARG A 66 14.57 0.15 26.05
CA ARG A 66 13.97 -0.43 27.25
C ARG A 66 13.78 0.60 28.36
N GLU A 67 14.78 1.43 28.61
CA GLU A 67 14.67 2.54 29.58
C GLU A 67 13.52 3.49 29.20
N GLY A 68 13.35 3.82 27.92
CA GLY A 68 12.26 4.70 27.49
C GLY A 68 10.86 4.09 27.65
N ILE A 69 10.72 2.78 27.47
CA ILE A 69 9.43 2.07 27.61
C ILE A 69 9.10 1.77 29.07
N LEU A 70 10.06 1.18 29.81
CA LEU A 70 9.86 0.68 31.17
C LEU A 70 10.16 1.73 32.25
N GLY A 71 10.91 2.77 31.89
CA GLY A 71 11.40 3.77 32.82
C GLY A 71 12.72 3.37 33.45
N THR A 72 13.24 4.29 34.25
CA THR A 72 14.39 4.12 35.12
C THR A 72 14.00 4.50 36.55
N LYS A 73 14.91 4.33 37.52
CA LYS A 73 14.68 4.80 38.89
C LYS A 73 14.42 6.32 38.97
N ALA A 74 14.93 7.09 38.01
CA ALA A 74 14.85 8.55 38.01
C ALA A 74 13.73 9.11 37.11
N GLN A 75 13.28 8.36 36.11
CA GLN A 75 12.26 8.81 35.16
C GLN A 75 11.27 7.69 34.85
N PRO A 76 9.96 7.94 34.99
CA PRO A 76 8.95 6.95 34.61
C PRO A 76 8.99 6.68 33.10
N GLY A 77 8.70 5.43 32.72
CA GLY A 77 8.64 5.03 31.32
C GLY A 77 7.38 5.54 30.62
N ARG A 78 7.44 5.59 29.29
CA ARG A 78 6.29 5.90 28.42
C ARG A 78 5.19 4.84 28.50
N GLY A 79 5.52 3.62 28.91
CA GLY A 79 4.65 2.46 28.77
C GLY A 79 4.66 1.91 27.34
N LEU A 80 4.10 0.70 27.19
CA LEU A 80 4.00 0.05 25.88
C LEU A 80 2.99 0.81 25.00
N PRO A 81 3.31 1.06 23.71
CA PRO A 81 2.34 1.63 22.80
C PRO A 81 1.13 0.70 22.65
N ALA A 82 -0.05 1.29 22.46
CA ALA A 82 -1.26 0.51 22.18
C ALA A 82 -1.02 -0.40 20.96
N ARG A 83 -1.27 -1.70 21.15
CA ARG A 83 -1.18 -2.68 20.05
C ARG A 83 -2.27 -2.36 19.05
N ARG A 84 -1.91 -1.98 17.83
CA ARG A 84 -2.84 -1.91 16.71
C ARG A 84 -3.17 -3.36 16.31
N SER A 85 -4.41 -3.78 16.53
CA SER A 85 -4.90 -5.12 16.15
C SER A 85 -5.26 -5.19 14.67
N ASP A 86 -5.66 -4.07 14.07
CA ASP A 86 -6.05 -4.00 12.66
C ASP A 86 -4.81 -3.83 11.76
N THR A 87 -4.29 -4.97 11.31
CA THR A 87 -3.15 -5.04 10.39
C THR A 87 -3.48 -4.46 9.02
N GLU A 88 -4.73 -4.58 8.55
CA GLU A 88 -5.15 -4.09 7.24
C GLU A 88 -5.18 -2.56 7.22
N LYS A 89 -5.84 -1.95 8.21
CA LYS A 89 -5.85 -0.49 8.36
C LYS A 89 -4.43 0.05 8.47
N LEU A 90 -3.57 -0.59 9.26
CA LEU A 90 -2.18 -0.19 9.37
C LEU A 90 -1.47 -0.25 8.01
N ARG A 91 -1.64 -1.34 7.24
CA ARG A 91 -1.05 -1.45 5.90
C ARG A 91 -1.52 -0.32 4.98
N ILE A 92 -2.82 -0.04 4.95
CA ILE A 92 -3.41 0.99 4.08
C ILE A 92 -2.98 2.40 4.52
N ASP A 93 -2.92 2.68 5.83
CA ASP A 93 -2.52 3.99 6.36
C ASP A 93 -1.08 4.40 5.98
N PHE A 94 -0.22 3.44 5.63
CA PHE A 94 1.14 3.67 5.16
C PHE A 94 1.29 3.65 3.63
N MET A 95 0.21 3.43 2.87
CA MET A 95 0.24 3.55 1.41
C MET A 95 0.28 5.02 0.97
N PRO A 96 0.80 5.31 -0.23
CA PRO A 96 0.58 6.60 -0.88
C PRO A 96 -0.92 6.92 -0.99
N PHE A 97 -1.26 8.20 -0.96
CA PHE A 97 -2.63 8.66 -1.20
C PHE A 97 -2.66 9.82 -2.18
N GLU A 98 -3.82 9.96 -2.81
CA GLU A 98 -4.19 11.15 -3.56
C GLU A 98 -5.58 11.63 -3.15
N GLU A 99 -5.76 12.94 -3.17
CA GLU A 99 -7.05 13.56 -2.87
C GLU A 99 -7.86 13.75 -4.16
N ARG A 100 -9.07 13.20 -4.19
CA ARG A 100 -9.97 13.25 -5.35
C ARG A 100 -11.40 13.53 -4.92
N THR A 101 -12.16 14.15 -5.82
CA THR A 101 -13.60 14.31 -5.66
C THR A 101 -14.31 13.05 -6.15
N VAL A 102 -15.45 12.74 -5.55
CA VAL A 102 -16.35 11.69 -6.03
C VAL A 102 -17.41 12.36 -6.92
N GLN A 103 -17.48 11.96 -8.17
CA GLN A 103 -18.45 12.47 -9.16
C GLN A 103 -19.46 11.38 -9.53
N ASP A 104 -20.42 11.68 -10.40
CA ASP A 104 -21.45 10.72 -10.84
C ASP A 104 -20.85 9.48 -11.52
N TYR A 105 -19.70 9.67 -12.15
CA TYR A 105 -18.93 8.62 -12.79
C TYR A 105 -17.98 7.90 -11.81
N GLY A 106 -18.02 8.21 -10.50
CA GLY A 106 -17.12 7.67 -9.49
C GLY A 106 -15.88 8.53 -9.31
N VAL A 107 -14.71 7.90 -9.30
CA VAL A 107 -13.41 8.55 -9.01
C VAL A 107 -12.45 8.34 -10.17
N VAL A 108 -11.71 9.38 -10.53
CA VAL A 108 -10.66 9.30 -11.56
C VAL A 108 -9.29 9.55 -10.97
N LEU A 109 -8.38 8.60 -11.19
CA LEU A 109 -6.98 8.67 -10.79
C LEU A 109 -6.08 8.32 -11.99
N ASP A 110 -5.15 9.22 -12.34
CA ASP A 110 -4.26 9.08 -13.50
C ASP A 110 -4.98 8.76 -14.85
N GLY A 111 -6.26 9.11 -14.97
CA GLY A 111 -7.09 8.85 -16.15
C GLY A 111 -7.87 7.54 -16.11
N LEU A 112 -7.70 6.75 -15.05
CA LEU A 112 -8.46 5.52 -14.80
C LEU A 112 -9.70 5.81 -13.97
N HIS A 113 -10.82 5.21 -14.35
CA HIS A 113 -12.09 5.30 -13.64
C HIS A 113 -12.26 4.16 -12.63
N TYR A 114 -12.69 4.53 -11.43
CA TYR A 114 -12.97 3.62 -10.32
C TYR A 114 -14.40 3.83 -9.83
N PHE A 115 -15.08 2.75 -9.48
CA PHE A 115 -16.45 2.83 -8.99
C PHE A 115 -16.78 1.70 -8.02
N HIS A 116 -17.54 2.03 -6.98
CA HIS A 116 -18.19 1.08 -6.08
C HIS A 116 -19.39 1.76 -5.43
N ASP A 117 -20.42 1.00 -5.10
CA ASP A 117 -21.70 1.53 -4.58
C ASP A 117 -21.57 2.33 -3.28
N VAL A 118 -20.54 2.05 -2.48
CA VAL A 118 -20.20 2.80 -1.26
C VAL A 118 -19.88 4.27 -1.51
N LEU A 119 -19.54 4.64 -2.75
CA LEU A 119 -19.28 6.03 -3.13
C LEU A 119 -20.56 6.83 -3.37
N ARG A 120 -21.72 6.18 -3.55
CA ARG A 120 -22.98 6.87 -3.89
C ARG A 120 -23.36 8.00 -2.91
N PRO A 121 -23.25 7.82 -1.58
CA PRO A 121 -23.55 8.90 -0.62
C PRO A 121 -22.62 10.11 -0.73
N TRP A 122 -21.45 9.92 -1.33
CA TRP A 122 -20.38 10.91 -1.43
C TRP A 122 -20.32 11.60 -2.80
N MET A 123 -21.16 11.19 -3.76
CA MET A 123 -21.19 11.76 -5.10
C MET A 123 -21.62 13.22 -5.05
N ASN A 124 -20.79 14.10 -5.63
CA ASN A 124 -21.03 15.55 -5.71
C ASN A 124 -21.28 16.24 -4.35
N THR A 125 -20.85 15.63 -3.24
CA THR A 125 -20.94 16.26 -1.92
C THR A 125 -20.09 17.53 -1.86
N GLN A 126 -20.59 18.57 -1.22
CA GLN A 126 -19.87 19.82 -0.99
C GLN A 126 -18.95 19.72 0.23
N ASP A 127 -17.89 20.52 0.23
CA ASP A 127 -16.99 20.57 1.38
C ASP A 127 -17.71 21.17 2.61
N PRO A 128 -17.63 20.55 3.80
CA PRO A 128 -18.26 21.08 5.01
C PRO A 128 -17.77 22.48 5.40
N GLU A 129 -16.48 22.78 5.16
CA GLU A 129 -15.87 24.07 5.51
C GLU A 129 -16.08 25.09 4.37
N GLU A 130 -16.08 24.63 3.12
CA GLU A 130 -16.24 25.47 1.94
C GLU A 130 -17.36 24.98 0.99
N PRO A 131 -18.63 25.37 1.22
CA PRO A 131 -19.78 24.85 0.46
C PRO A 131 -19.72 25.10 -1.06
N LYS A 132 -18.90 26.05 -1.52
CA LYS A 132 -18.70 26.34 -2.95
C LYS A 132 -17.85 25.28 -3.67
N LEU A 133 -17.06 24.50 -2.92
CA LEU A 133 -16.16 23.49 -3.47
C LEU A 133 -16.75 22.09 -3.29
N LYS A 134 -16.42 21.21 -4.23
CA LYS A 134 -16.69 19.77 -4.07
C LYS A 134 -15.74 19.19 -3.04
N ARG A 135 -16.27 18.37 -2.14
CA ARG A 135 -15.51 17.68 -1.09
C ARG A 135 -14.48 16.75 -1.73
N LYS A 136 -13.23 16.87 -1.27
CA LYS A 136 -12.15 15.95 -1.63
C LYS A 136 -12.02 14.88 -0.56
N PHE A 137 -11.77 13.65 -1.01
CA PHE A 137 -11.51 12.51 -0.15
C PHE A 137 -10.14 11.92 -0.46
N ARG A 138 -9.54 11.31 0.56
CA ARG A 138 -8.25 10.62 0.43
C ARG A 138 -8.47 9.21 -0.08
N PHE A 139 -7.87 8.90 -1.23
CA PHE A 139 -7.82 7.57 -1.80
C PHE A 139 -6.40 7.04 -1.69
N ARG A 140 -6.25 5.93 -0.99
CA ARG A 140 -4.96 5.22 -0.86
C ARG A 140 -4.86 4.17 -1.94
N TYR A 141 -3.65 3.87 -2.41
CA TYR A 141 -3.45 2.84 -3.43
C TYR A 141 -2.11 2.16 -3.27
N ASP A 142 -2.00 0.92 -3.74
CA ASP A 142 -0.72 0.23 -3.83
C ASP A 142 -0.06 0.54 -5.18
N PRO A 143 1.10 1.21 -5.24
CA PRO A 143 1.80 1.47 -6.50
C PRO A 143 2.17 0.19 -7.28
N ARG A 144 2.19 -0.97 -6.62
CA ARG A 144 2.48 -2.28 -7.22
C ARG A 144 1.24 -2.91 -7.86
N ASP A 145 0.06 -2.46 -7.47
CA ASP A 145 -1.24 -2.92 -7.96
C ASP A 145 -2.28 -1.80 -7.82
N ILE A 146 -2.50 -1.07 -8.92
CA ILE A 146 -3.46 0.05 -8.96
C ILE A 146 -4.88 -0.41 -9.31
N SER A 147 -5.19 -1.72 -9.22
CA SER A 147 -6.55 -2.23 -9.51
C SER A 147 -7.62 -1.80 -8.52
N VAL A 148 -7.20 -1.39 -7.32
CA VAL A 148 -8.09 -1.03 -6.22
C VAL A 148 -7.59 0.24 -5.56
N LEU A 149 -8.50 1.20 -5.38
CA LEU A 149 -8.32 2.31 -4.45
C LEU A 149 -8.95 1.95 -3.11
N TYR A 150 -8.33 2.37 -2.02
CA TYR A 150 -8.89 2.25 -0.67
C TYR A 150 -9.45 3.60 -0.25
N PHE A 151 -10.77 3.63 -0.06
CA PHE A 151 -11.52 4.80 0.38
C PHE A 151 -11.85 4.68 1.86
N PHE A 152 -11.47 5.66 2.68
CA PHE A 152 -11.90 5.72 4.07
C PHE A 152 -13.26 6.40 4.16
N ASP A 153 -14.29 5.63 4.49
CA ASP A 153 -15.63 6.17 4.69
C ASP A 153 -15.73 6.80 6.09
N PRO A 154 -15.96 8.12 6.20
CA PRO A 154 -16.04 8.80 7.49
C PRO A 154 -17.30 8.45 8.29
N ASN A 155 -18.39 7.98 7.66
CA ASN A 155 -19.60 7.53 8.36
C ASN A 155 -19.41 6.13 8.93
N ALA A 156 -18.83 5.22 8.14
CA ALA A 156 -18.61 3.84 8.56
C ALA A 156 -17.32 3.65 9.38
N GLY A 157 -16.41 4.63 9.37
CA GLY A 157 -15.15 4.60 10.11
C GLY A 157 -14.15 3.54 9.62
N ARG A 158 -14.28 3.05 8.39
CA ARG A 158 -13.46 1.96 7.84
C ARG A 158 -13.10 2.15 6.37
N TYR A 159 -12.10 1.40 5.91
CA TYR A 159 -11.70 1.39 4.50
C TYR A 159 -12.61 0.48 3.66
N PHE A 160 -12.90 0.92 2.44
CA PHE A 160 -13.55 0.13 1.40
C PHE A 160 -12.68 0.05 0.16
N ALA A 161 -12.66 -1.12 -0.47
CA ALA A 161 -12.00 -1.35 -1.75
C ALA A 161 -12.88 -0.85 -2.90
N ILE A 162 -12.35 0.05 -3.71
CA ILE A 162 -12.98 0.62 -4.89
C ILE A 162 -12.21 0.09 -6.11
N PRO A 163 -12.72 -0.94 -6.81
CA PRO A 163 -12.05 -1.47 -7.99
C PRO A 163 -12.15 -0.50 -9.17
N TYR A 164 -11.46 -0.84 -10.27
CA TYR A 164 -11.75 -0.27 -11.58
C TYR A 164 -13.25 -0.29 -11.88
N ARG A 165 -13.72 0.70 -12.63
CA ARG A 165 -15.09 0.67 -13.15
C ARG A 165 -15.27 -0.55 -14.08
N ASP A 166 -14.30 -0.80 -14.94
CA ASP A 166 -14.25 -2.03 -15.74
C ASP A 166 -13.45 -3.11 -14.99
N THR A 167 -14.15 -4.01 -14.32
CA THR A 167 -13.55 -5.10 -13.54
C THR A 167 -12.90 -6.18 -14.39
N SER A 168 -13.04 -6.15 -15.72
CA SER A 168 -12.36 -7.09 -16.62
C SER A 168 -10.88 -6.76 -16.83
N LEU A 169 -10.47 -5.53 -16.51
CA LEU A 169 -9.11 -5.06 -16.68
C LEU A 169 -8.15 -5.78 -15.73
N PRO A 170 -6.96 -6.20 -16.21
CA PRO A 170 -6.02 -6.92 -15.36
C PRO A 170 -5.33 -5.98 -14.36
N PRO A 171 -4.85 -6.49 -13.22
CA PRO A 171 -4.04 -5.68 -12.31
C PRO A 171 -2.73 -5.26 -12.96
N VAL A 172 -2.41 -3.98 -12.83
CA VAL A 172 -1.17 -3.37 -13.33
C VAL A 172 -0.51 -2.56 -12.22
N SER A 173 0.81 -2.42 -12.30
CA SER A 173 1.53 -1.50 -11.44
C SER A 173 1.40 -0.06 -11.96
N MET A 174 1.54 0.92 -11.07
CA MET A 174 1.56 2.34 -11.42
C MET A 174 2.67 2.65 -12.45
N TRP A 175 3.80 1.95 -12.34
CA TRP A 175 4.92 2.13 -13.26
C TRP A 175 4.59 1.62 -14.68
N GLU A 176 4.03 0.41 -14.82
CA GLU A 176 3.60 -0.13 -16.12
C GLU A 176 2.58 0.80 -16.78
N PHE A 177 1.61 1.27 -15.99
CA PHE A 177 0.58 2.17 -16.48
C PHE A 177 1.15 3.50 -16.98
N ARG A 178 2.02 4.15 -16.21
CA ARG A 178 2.66 5.40 -16.61
C ARG A 178 3.61 5.23 -17.79
N ALA A 179 4.32 4.11 -17.88
CA ALA A 179 5.20 3.79 -19.00
C ALA A 179 4.40 3.60 -20.31
N ALA A 180 3.31 2.83 -20.26
CA ALA A 180 2.42 2.66 -21.41
C ALA A 180 1.75 3.98 -21.81
N ARG A 181 1.33 4.80 -20.83
CA ARG A 181 0.74 6.11 -21.08
C ARG A 181 1.71 7.06 -21.76
N LYS A 182 2.97 7.08 -21.31
CA LYS A 182 4.04 7.84 -21.95
C LYS A 182 4.27 7.37 -23.39
N GLN A 183 4.37 6.07 -23.62
CA GLN A 183 4.56 5.53 -24.96
C GLN A 183 3.39 5.85 -25.90
N ALA A 184 2.15 5.77 -25.41
CA ALA A 184 0.97 6.16 -26.21
C ALA A 184 1.02 7.65 -26.60
N ALA A 185 1.43 8.52 -25.67
CA ALA A 185 1.64 9.94 -25.95
C ALA A 185 2.77 10.18 -26.96
N ASP A 186 3.89 9.47 -26.84
CA ASP A 186 5.03 9.56 -27.78
C ASP A 186 4.64 9.10 -29.20
N LEU A 187 3.68 8.19 -29.32
CA LEU A 187 3.09 7.73 -30.59
C LEU A 187 1.99 8.68 -31.13
N GLY A 188 1.71 9.80 -30.45
CA GLY A 188 0.70 10.77 -30.86
C GLY A 188 -0.75 10.34 -30.62
N MET A 189 -0.98 9.30 -29.80
CA MET A 189 -2.34 8.88 -29.44
C MET A 189 -2.92 9.84 -28.40
N THR A 190 -3.80 10.76 -28.83
CA THR A 190 -4.42 11.77 -27.96
C THR A 190 -5.71 11.31 -27.28
N HIS A 191 -6.44 10.39 -27.89
CA HIS A 191 -7.70 9.83 -27.37
C HIS A 191 -7.64 8.29 -27.39
N TYR A 192 -6.94 7.70 -26.42
CA TYR A 192 -6.99 6.25 -26.22
C TYR A 192 -7.99 5.91 -25.12
N ASP A 193 -8.75 4.85 -25.35
CA ASP A 193 -9.59 4.21 -24.33
C ASP A 193 -8.70 3.50 -23.30
N GLU A 194 -9.19 3.34 -22.08
CA GLU A 194 -8.50 2.60 -21.01
C GLU A 194 -8.12 1.21 -21.51
N ARG A 195 -9.04 0.51 -22.18
CA ARG A 195 -8.83 -0.83 -22.74
C ARG A 195 -7.63 -0.89 -23.69
N ALA A 196 -7.50 0.08 -24.59
CA ALA A 196 -6.38 0.14 -25.53
C ALA A 196 -5.03 0.26 -24.79
N LEU A 197 -5.00 0.99 -23.68
CA LEU A 197 -3.81 1.13 -22.86
C LEU A 197 -3.45 -0.18 -22.14
N PHE A 198 -4.44 -0.90 -21.61
CA PHE A 198 -4.20 -2.22 -21.00
C PHE A 198 -3.77 -3.27 -22.04
N GLU A 199 -4.29 -3.21 -23.27
CA GLU A 199 -3.82 -4.05 -24.37
C GLU A 199 -2.34 -3.76 -24.71
N LEU A 200 -1.95 -2.49 -24.74
CA LEU A 200 -0.55 -2.10 -24.94
C LEU A 200 0.35 -2.68 -23.84
N ILE A 201 -0.07 -2.57 -22.57
CA ILE A 201 0.65 -3.16 -21.43
C ILE A 201 0.78 -4.68 -21.61
N ASN A 202 -0.29 -5.37 -22.02
CA ASN A 202 -0.26 -6.80 -22.24
C ASN A 202 0.68 -7.20 -23.40
N ARG A 203 0.74 -6.42 -24.48
CA ARG A 203 1.69 -6.63 -25.58
C ARG A 203 3.14 -6.42 -25.13
N GLN A 204 3.41 -5.35 -24.37
CA GLN A 204 4.74 -5.10 -23.78
C GLN A 204 5.17 -6.28 -22.90
N ARG A 205 4.28 -6.75 -22.04
CA ARG A 205 4.48 -7.92 -21.17
C ARG A 205 4.80 -9.21 -21.93
N ALA A 206 4.22 -9.41 -23.12
CA ALA A 206 4.52 -10.57 -23.96
C ALA A 206 5.93 -10.46 -24.56
N ILE A 207 6.27 -9.29 -25.12
CA ILE A 207 7.60 -9.01 -25.67
C ILE A 207 8.68 -9.15 -24.59
N GLU A 208 8.41 -8.68 -23.37
CA GLU A 208 9.31 -8.81 -22.23
C GLU A 208 9.55 -10.27 -21.84
N GLU A 209 8.51 -11.12 -21.88
CA GLU A 209 8.66 -12.54 -21.56
C GLU A 209 9.53 -13.25 -22.62
N ASP A 210 9.30 -12.98 -23.91
CA ASP A 210 10.11 -13.52 -25.01
C ASP A 210 11.57 -13.02 -24.96
N SER A 211 11.75 -11.77 -24.53
CA SER A 211 13.05 -11.11 -24.48
C SER A 211 13.81 -11.36 -23.18
N ALA A 212 13.17 -11.90 -22.14
CA ALA A 212 13.79 -12.16 -20.84
C ALA A 212 14.93 -13.19 -20.93
N VAL A 213 14.87 -14.09 -21.93
CA VAL A 213 15.95 -15.04 -22.24
C VAL A 213 17.15 -14.33 -22.87
N LYS A 214 16.91 -13.24 -23.60
CA LYS A 214 17.89 -12.57 -24.47
C LYS A 214 18.56 -11.38 -23.81
N THR A 215 17.88 -10.67 -22.91
CA THR A 215 18.35 -9.37 -22.40
C THR A 215 18.20 -9.22 -20.89
N LYS A 216 19.17 -8.53 -20.27
CA LYS A 216 19.15 -8.23 -18.83
C LYS A 216 17.98 -7.34 -18.44
N ALA A 217 17.65 -6.33 -19.26
CA ALA A 217 16.57 -5.40 -18.99
C ALA A 217 15.21 -6.12 -18.90
N ALA A 218 14.89 -6.96 -19.88
CA ALA A 218 13.67 -7.76 -19.88
C ALA A 218 13.62 -8.75 -18.71
N ARG A 219 14.75 -9.38 -18.38
CA ARG A 219 14.84 -10.26 -17.19
C ARG A 219 14.52 -9.51 -15.89
N THR A 220 15.04 -8.30 -15.71
CA THR A 220 14.75 -7.47 -14.52
C THR A 220 13.27 -7.05 -14.47
N ALA A 221 12.68 -6.65 -15.60
CA ALA A 221 11.25 -6.32 -15.67
C ALA A 221 10.37 -7.51 -15.29
N ARG A 222 10.67 -8.70 -15.84
CA ARG A 222 10.01 -9.96 -15.47
C ARG A 222 10.13 -10.26 -13.99
N GLN A 223 11.32 -10.11 -13.40
CA GLN A 223 11.55 -10.34 -11.97
C GLN A 223 10.71 -9.39 -11.10
N LYS A 224 10.62 -8.10 -11.45
CA LYS A 224 9.75 -7.13 -10.75
C LYS A 224 8.29 -7.57 -10.79
N ARG A 225 7.81 -8.02 -11.96
CA ARG A 225 6.43 -8.51 -12.13
C ARG A 225 6.14 -9.74 -11.28
N VAL A 226 7.08 -10.69 -11.21
CA VAL A 226 6.97 -11.86 -10.33
C VAL A 226 6.88 -11.42 -8.85
N GLN A 227 7.71 -10.46 -8.43
CA GLN A 227 7.65 -9.94 -7.06
C GLN A 227 6.34 -9.21 -6.76
N HIS A 228 5.81 -8.41 -7.70
CA HIS A 228 4.48 -7.81 -7.56
C HIS A 228 3.38 -8.87 -7.49
N ALA A 229 3.46 -9.94 -8.30
CA ALA A 229 2.52 -11.05 -8.24
C ALA A 229 2.57 -11.80 -6.89
N LYS A 230 3.76 -12.03 -6.34
CA LYS A 230 3.93 -12.59 -4.99
C LYS A 230 3.32 -11.68 -3.92
N ALA A 231 3.60 -10.38 -3.97
CA ALA A 231 3.03 -9.41 -3.04
C ALA A 231 1.48 -9.39 -3.09
N ARG A 232 0.90 -9.44 -4.29
CA ARG A 232 -0.57 -9.57 -4.47
C ARG A 232 -1.13 -10.85 -3.86
N LYS A 233 -0.46 -11.99 -4.03
CA LYS A 233 -0.89 -13.27 -3.42
C LYS A 233 -0.82 -13.23 -1.90
N ALA A 234 0.29 -12.73 -1.34
CA ALA A 234 0.42 -12.54 0.11
C ALA A 234 -0.70 -11.64 0.66
N THR A 235 -1.02 -10.57 -0.08
CA THR A 235 -2.13 -9.68 0.27
C THR A 235 -3.45 -10.44 0.32
N LYS A 236 -3.78 -11.29 -0.66
CA LYS A 236 -5.02 -12.09 -0.62
C LYS A 236 -5.08 -13.09 0.54
N THR A 237 -3.94 -13.64 0.97
CA THR A 237 -3.87 -14.64 2.04
C THR A 237 -3.91 -14.00 3.43
N ASP A 238 -3.25 -12.86 3.62
CA ASP A 238 -3.11 -12.21 4.93
C ASP A 238 -4.27 -11.25 5.24
N LEU A 239 -5.14 -10.96 4.28
CA LEU A 239 -6.25 -10.04 4.47
C LEU A 239 -7.49 -10.75 5.05
N PRO A 240 -8.10 -10.20 6.12
CA PRO A 240 -9.47 -10.56 6.44
C PRO A 240 -10.36 -10.13 5.27
N THR A 241 -11.24 -11.03 4.81
CA THR A 241 -12.28 -10.67 3.84
C THR A 241 -13.06 -9.49 4.42
N VAL A 242 -12.86 -8.30 3.83
CA VAL A 242 -13.60 -7.04 4.04
C VAL A 242 -14.26 -7.00 5.40
N SER A 243 -13.54 -6.56 6.45
CA SER A 243 -14.06 -6.27 7.80
C SER A 243 -15.47 -6.80 7.98
N GLY A 244 -15.60 -8.13 8.16
CA GLY A 244 -16.90 -8.77 8.25
C GLY A 244 -17.71 -7.92 9.20
N VAL A 245 -18.85 -7.41 8.72
CA VAL A 245 -19.77 -6.63 9.54
C VAL A 245 -19.85 -7.40 10.85
N VAL A 246 -19.30 -6.86 11.93
CA VAL A 246 -19.51 -7.46 13.24
C VAL A 246 -21.02 -7.56 13.30
N PRO A 247 -21.62 -8.77 13.30
CA PRO A 247 -23.06 -8.88 13.29
C PRO A 247 -23.51 -8.00 14.43
N THR A 248 -24.35 -7.00 14.13
CA THR A 248 -24.97 -6.19 15.17
C THR A 248 -25.51 -7.20 16.15
N GLN A 249 -24.86 -7.34 17.30
CA GLN A 249 -25.36 -8.22 18.33
C GLN A 249 -26.75 -7.66 18.62
N ALA A 250 -27.77 -8.50 18.48
CA ALA A 250 -29.10 -8.11 18.88
C ALA A 250 -28.98 -7.46 20.27
N PRO A 251 -29.59 -6.30 20.50
CA PRO A 251 -29.51 -5.65 21.80
C PRO A 251 -29.83 -6.70 22.86
N PRO A 252 -29.10 -6.70 24.01
CA PRO A 252 -29.32 -7.69 25.05
C PRO A 252 -30.81 -7.78 25.33
N VAL A 253 -31.34 -9.00 25.29
CA VAL A 253 -32.75 -9.28 25.52
C VAL A 253 -33.14 -8.56 26.82
N LEU A 254 -33.96 -7.52 26.72
CA LEU A 254 -34.54 -6.87 27.88
C LEU A 254 -35.32 -7.96 28.61
N ASN A 255 -34.93 -8.29 29.84
CA ASN A 255 -35.66 -9.26 30.66
C ASN A 255 -37.13 -8.85 30.71
N GLY A 256 -38.00 -9.65 30.08
CA GLY A 256 -39.45 -9.40 29.98
C GLY A 256 -39.97 -9.04 28.58
N TYR A 257 -39.11 -8.77 27.59
CA TYR A 257 -39.54 -8.53 26.21
C TYR A 257 -39.43 -9.82 25.37
N ASP A 258 -40.58 -10.41 25.04
CA ASP A 258 -40.69 -11.57 24.16
C ASP A 258 -41.42 -11.15 22.85
N PRO A 259 -40.70 -10.99 21.73
CA PRO A 259 -41.31 -10.56 20.47
C PRO A 259 -42.34 -11.56 19.92
N ALA A 260 -42.36 -12.81 20.40
CA ALA A 260 -43.39 -13.79 20.03
C ALA A 260 -44.74 -13.55 20.73
N LYS A 261 -44.81 -12.67 21.74
CA LYS A 261 -46.04 -12.31 22.46
C LYS A 261 -46.75 -11.08 21.91
N ILE A 262 -46.21 -10.44 20.88
CA ILE A 262 -46.85 -9.29 20.23
C ILE A 262 -48.00 -9.83 19.39
N ARG A 263 -49.22 -9.66 19.89
CA ARG A 263 -50.43 -9.87 19.08
C ARG A 263 -50.62 -8.64 18.19
N PRO A 264 -51.01 -8.82 16.92
CA PRO A 264 -51.50 -7.70 16.11
C PRO A 264 -52.61 -6.98 16.86
N LEU A 265 -52.66 -5.65 16.74
CA LEU A 265 -53.85 -4.90 17.15
C LEU A 265 -54.99 -5.35 16.22
N ASP A 266 -56.09 -5.82 16.79
CA ASP A 266 -57.31 -6.05 16.02
C ASP A 266 -57.90 -4.66 15.68
N ASP A 267 -58.01 -4.35 14.39
CA ASP A 267 -58.47 -3.05 13.86
C ASP A 267 -60.01 -2.89 13.91
N ASP A 268 -60.68 -3.43 14.93
CA ASP A 268 -62.14 -3.30 15.10
C ASP A 268 -62.50 -2.81 16.51
N GLU A 269 -62.33 -1.50 16.75
CA GLU A 269 -63.14 -0.66 17.68
C GLU A 269 -63.32 0.76 17.11
#